data_AF-A0A9E4G1H7-F1
#
_entry.id   AF-A0A9E4G1H7-F1
#
_cell.length_a   1.000
_cell.length_b   1.000
_cell.length_c   1.000
_cell.angle_alpha   90.00
_cell.angle_beta   90.00
_cell.angle_gamma   90.00
#
_symmetry.space_group_name_H-M   'P 1'
#
loop_
_entity.id
_entity.type
_entity.pdbx_description
1 polymer ?
#
loop_
_entity_poly.entity_id
_entity_poly.type
_entity_poly.pdbx_seq_one_letter_code
_entity_poly.pdbx_strand_id
1 'polypeptide(L)'
;MMRFLRALIKALRLTLKGETLTPPHYRPLESWIARGLELLVQVESAAAGGGVDAAALRLKLDGRPTSLERTLQMLRHNLVNEYPRLIRLDDAYSMTVVSASNMNDQYRVAQFLALDTIPAETRSALAALDAHLQSLPQPPPDESAGT
;
A
#
# COMPACT_ATOMS: atom_id res chain seq x y z
N MET A 1 13.62 16.42 19.50
CA MET A 1 13.66 17.88 19.21
C MET A 1 14.73 18.32 18.20
N MET A 2 15.96 17.78 18.22
CA MET A 2 17.05 18.22 17.31
C MET A 2 16.81 17.98 15.79
N ARG A 3 15.89 17.09 15.41
CA ARG A 3 15.56 16.81 13.99
C ARG A 3 14.69 17.89 13.36
N PHE A 4 13.75 18.47 14.13
CA PHE A 4 12.87 19.56 13.67
C PHE A 4 13.65 20.85 13.44
N LEU A 5 14.59 21.17 14.33
CA LEU A 5 15.43 22.37 14.17
C LEU A 5 16.32 22.28 12.92
N ARG A 6 16.85 21.09 12.61
CA ARG A 6 17.63 20.87 11.38
C ARG A 6 16.77 20.94 10.12
N ALA A 7 15.55 20.39 10.16
CA ALA A 7 14.61 20.50 9.04
C ALA A 7 14.20 21.96 8.78
N LEU A 8 13.94 22.73 9.85
CA LEU A 8 13.58 24.14 9.77
C LEU A 8 14.72 25.01 9.22
N ILE A 9 15.96 24.81 9.71
CA ILE A 9 17.14 25.55 9.22
C ILE A 9 17.42 25.22 7.75
N LYS A 10 17.23 23.96 7.35
CA LYS A 10 17.41 23.52 5.96
C LYS A 10 16.32 24.13 5.06
N ALA A 11 15.06 24.14 5.50
CA ALA A 11 13.97 24.81 4.82
C ALA A 11 14.22 26.31 4.65
N LEU A 12 14.66 27.01 5.71
CA LEU A 12 15.00 28.44 5.64
C LEU A 12 16.13 28.74 4.64
N ARG A 13 17.18 27.91 4.63
CA ARG A 13 18.30 28.04 3.68
C ARG A 13 17.88 27.81 2.23
N LEU A 14 16.92 26.92 1.99
CA LEU A 14 16.37 26.64 0.67
C LEU A 14 15.47 27.80 0.19
N THR A 15 14.63 28.35 1.07
CA THR A 15 13.80 29.52 0.78
C THR A 15 14.65 30.77 0.46
N LEU A 16 15.76 30.99 1.17
CA LEU A 16 16.69 32.10 0.91
C LEU A 16 17.48 31.95 -0.41
N LYS A 17 17.60 30.74 -0.95
CA LYS A 17 18.28 30.46 -2.23
C LYS A 17 17.34 30.46 -3.44
N GLY A 18 16.04 30.62 -3.24
CA GLY A 18 15.05 30.45 -4.31
C GLY A 18 14.88 28.99 -4.78
N GLU A 19 15.52 28.03 -4.09
CA GLU A 19 15.35 26.61 -4.32
C GLU A 19 14.08 26.16 -3.59
N THR A 20 12.96 26.06 -4.29
CA THR A 20 11.81 25.32 -3.79
C THR A 20 12.21 23.87 -3.62
N LEU A 21 11.93 23.27 -2.47
CA LEU A 21 11.95 21.80 -2.35
C LEU A 21 11.04 21.27 -3.45
N THR A 22 11.60 20.59 -4.45
CA THR A 22 10.81 19.86 -5.43
C THR A 22 9.89 18.95 -4.61
N PRO A 23 8.56 19.13 -4.66
CA PRO A 23 7.67 18.28 -3.90
C PRO A 23 7.94 16.83 -4.31
N PRO A 24 8.00 15.89 -3.36
CA PRO A 24 8.28 14.50 -3.69
C PRO A 24 7.24 14.03 -4.72
N HIS A 25 7.74 13.52 -5.85
CA HIS A 25 6.97 13.20 -7.06
C HIS A 25 5.80 12.24 -6.80
N TYR A 26 5.83 11.49 -5.68
CA TYR A 26 4.86 10.44 -5.33
C TYR A 26 4.10 10.66 -4.00
N ARG A 27 3.91 11.90 -3.53
CA ARG A 27 3.17 12.17 -2.28
C ARG A 27 1.78 11.49 -2.19
N PRO A 28 0.98 11.39 -3.27
CA PRO A 28 -0.28 10.63 -3.24
C PRO A 28 -0.08 9.14 -2.96
N LEU A 29 0.97 8.53 -3.55
CA LEU A 29 1.27 7.13 -3.36
C LEU A 29 1.80 6.84 -1.95
N GLU A 30 2.63 7.72 -1.38
CA GLU A 30 3.06 7.61 0.03
C GLU A 30 1.85 7.64 0.98
N SER A 31 0.90 8.54 0.74
CA SER A 31 -0.33 8.66 1.54
C SER A 31 -1.22 7.42 1.37
N TRP A 32 -1.32 6.90 0.14
CA TRP A 32 -2.03 5.67 -0.16
C TRP A 32 -1.38 4.45 0.52
N ILE A 33 -0.05 4.36 0.56
CA ILE A 33 0.67 3.30 1.27
C ILE A 33 0.37 3.35 2.77
N ALA A 34 0.47 4.54 3.38
CA ALA A 34 0.20 4.72 4.80
C ALA A 34 -1.23 4.28 5.15
N ARG A 35 -2.22 4.68 4.35
CA ARG A 35 -3.61 4.26 4.55
C ARG A 35 -3.81 2.75 4.36
N GLY A 36 -3.13 2.14 3.41
CA GLY A 36 -3.17 0.69 3.20
C GLY A 36 -2.66 -0.08 4.43
N LEU A 37 -1.61 0.42 5.09
CA LEU A 37 -1.09 -0.18 6.32
C LEU A 37 -2.10 -0.09 7.49
N GLU A 38 -2.79 1.03 7.64
CA GLU A 38 -3.85 1.19 8.64
C GLU A 38 -5.00 0.19 8.42
N LEU A 39 -5.46 0.05 7.18
CA LEU A 39 -6.53 -0.88 6.82
C LEU A 39 -6.11 -2.34 7.03
N LEU A 40 -4.86 -2.67 6.74
CA LEU A 40 -4.32 -4.01 6.98
C LEU A 40 -4.34 -4.37 8.48
N VAL A 41 -3.95 -3.44 9.35
CA VAL A 41 -4.05 -3.62 10.81
C VAL A 41 -5.51 -3.79 11.26
N GLN A 42 -6.46 -3.10 10.61
CA GLN A 42 -7.89 -3.28 10.90
C GLN A 42 -8.38 -4.67 10.50
N VAL A 43 -7.95 -5.21 9.35
CA VAL A 43 -8.28 -6.59 8.95
C VAL A 43 -7.74 -7.60 9.95
N GLU A 44 -6.48 -7.47 10.35
CA GLU A 44 -5.86 -8.37 11.34
C GLU A 44 -6.59 -8.31 12.69
N SER A 45 -6.95 -7.10 13.14
CA SER A 45 -7.69 -6.90 14.39
C SER A 45 -9.11 -7.47 14.32
N ALA A 46 -9.82 -7.26 13.21
CA ALA A 46 -11.16 -7.80 13.00
C ALA A 46 -11.14 -9.34 12.89
N ALA A 47 -10.15 -9.90 12.21
CA ALA A 47 -9.95 -11.34 12.13
C ALA A 47 -9.71 -11.94 13.52
N ALA A 48 -8.82 -11.34 14.33
CA ALA A 48 -8.56 -11.78 15.69
C ALA A 48 -9.80 -11.65 16.60
N GLY A 49 -10.50 -10.51 16.55
CA GLY A 49 -11.70 -10.26 17.34
C GLY A 49 -12.88 -11.17 16.98
N GLY A 50 -13.00 -11.53 15.70
CA GLY A 50 -14.01 -12.46 15.19
C GLY A 50 -13.64 -13.95 15.31
N GLY A 51 -12.52 -14.29 15.96
CA GLY A 51 -12.06 -15.67 16.12
C GLY A 51 -11.62 -16.36 14.82
N VAL A 52 -11.26 -15.59 13.79
CA VAL A 52 -10.77 -16.12 12.52
C VAL A 52 -9.29 -16.48 12.67
N ASP A 53 -8.99 -17.78 12.54
CA ASP A 53 -7.62 -18.23 12.34
C ASP A 53 -7.20 -17.95 10.89
N ALA A 54 -6.53 -16.82 10.68
CA ALA A 54 -6.06 -16.39 9.37
C ALA A 54 -5.03 -17.34 8.75
N ALA A 55 -4.31 -18.14 9.55
CA ALA A 55 -3.36 -19.12 9.06
C ALA A 55 -4.05 -20.41 8.57
N ALA A 56 -5.16 -20.77 9.22
CA ALA A 56 -6.01 -21.91 8.83
C ALA A 56 -6.96 -21.59 7.68
N LEU A 57 -7.40 -20.33 7.54
CA LEU A 57 -8.24 -19.89 6.42
C LEU A 57 -7.45 -19.90 5.11
N ARG A 58 -7.66 -20.91 4.27
CA ARG A 58 -6.86 -21.18 3.06
C ARG A 58 -7.73 -21.29 1.82
N LEU A 59 -7.18 -20.79 0.72
CA LEU A 59 -7.72 -20.92 -0.63
C LEU A 59 -6.68 -21.54 -1.56
N LYS A 60 -7.14 -22.21 -2.61
CA LYS A 60 -6.27 -22.63 -3.71
C LYS A 60 -6.27 -21.53 -4.78
N LEU A 61 -5.23 -20.70 -4.78
CA LEU A 61 -5.03 -19.62 -5.75
C LEU A 61 -3.92 -20.03 -6.71
N ASP A 62 -4.18 -19.97 -8.02
CA ASP A 62 -3.21 -20.32 -9.07
C ASP A 62 -2.57 -21.71 -8.87
N GLY A 63 -3.40 -22.67 -8.43
CA GLY A 63 -2.97 -24.03 -8.14
C GLY A 63 -2.27 -24.22 -6.79
N ARG A 64 -2.02 -23.16 -6.01
CA ARG A 64 -1.24 -23.19 -4.77
C ARG A 64 -2.12 -22.89 -3.54
N PRO A 65 -1.96 -23.65 -2.44
CA PRO A 65 -2.61 -23.30 -1.18
C PRO A 65 -2.02 -22.01 -0.62
N THR A 66 -2.87 -21.02 -0.40
CA THR A 66 -2.51 -19.70 0.14
C THR A 66 -3.44 -19.40 1.31
N SER A 67 -2.87 -19.03 2.47
CA SER A 67 -3.65 -18.59 3.63
C SER A 67 -3.94 -17.10 3.58
N LEU A 68 -4.97 -16.66 4.32
CA LEU A 68 -5.26 -15.24 4.52
C LEU A 68 -4.05 -14.55 5.17
N GLU A 69 -3.47 -15.17 6.19
CA GLU A 69 -2.25 -14.67 6.85
C GLU A 69 -1.13 -14.40 5.85
N ARG A 70 -0.82 -15.37 4.97
CA ARG A 70 0.24 -15.21 3.97
C ARG A 70 -0.07 -14.08 2.98
N THR A 71 -1.34 -13.93 2.62
CA THR A 71 -1.81 -12.84 1.75
C THR A 71 -1.58 -11.49 2.40
N LEU A 72 -1.99 -11.32 3.66
CA LEU A 72 -1.80 -10.09 4.43
C LEU A 72 -0.31 -9.80 4.68
N GLN A 73 0.50 -10.82 4.96
CA GLN A 73 1.96 -10.67 5.10
C GLN A 73 2.62 -10.20 3.81
N MET A 74 2.21 -10.73 2.65
CA MET A 74 2.72 -10.30 1.35
C MET A 74 2.36 -8.85 1.06
N LEU A 75 1.09 -8.48 1.24
CA LEU A 75 0.64 -7.10 1.05
C LEU A 75 1.38 -6.14 2.02
N ARG A 76 1.56 -6.54 3.28
CA ARG A 76 2.37 -5.78 4.25
C ARG A 76 3.80 -5.62 3.77
N HIS A 77 4.42 -6.68 3.24
CA HIS A 77 5.78 -6.59 2.69
C HIS A 77 5.85 -5.57 1.56
N ASN A 78 4.86 -5.59 0.65
CA ASN A 78 4.78 -4.66 -0.48
C ASN A 78 4.65 -3.21 0.00
N LEU A 79 3.72 -2.95 0.92
CA LEU A 79 3.47 -1.61 1.45
C LEU A 79 4.66 -1.07 2.27
N VAL A 80 5.35 -1.90 3.07
CA VAL A 80 6.44 -1.44 3.95
C VAL A 80 7.79 -1.34 3.22
N ASN A 81 8.06 -2.26 2.29
CA ASN A 81 9.39 -2.44 1.72
C ASN A 81 9.40 -2.18 0.22
N GLU A 82 8.57 -2.90 -0.54
CA GLU A 82 8.67 -2.94 -1.99
C GLU A 82 8.27 -1.60 -2.63
N TYR A 83 7.07 -1.11 -2.36
CA TYR A 83 6.59 0.13 -2.94
C TYR A 83 7.44 1.34 -2.53
N PRO A 84 7.81 1.52 -1.24
CA PRO A 84 8.73 2.58 -0.87
C PRO A 84 10.10 2.46 -1.54
N ARG A 85 10.59 1.25 -1.81
CA ARG A 85 11.85 1.06 -2.55
C ARG A 85 11.69 1.49 -4.01
N LEU A 86 10.61 1.09 -4.68
CA LEU A 86 10.33 1.46 -6.07
C LEU A 86 10.15 2.97 -6.23
N ILE A 87 9.41 3.61 -5.33
CA ILE A 87 9.23 5.07 -5.30
C ILE A 87 10.58 5.82 -5.18
N ARG A 88 11.52 5.27 -4.39
CA ARG A 88 12.86 5.89 -4.22
C ARG A 88 13.77 5.69 -5.42
N LEU A 89 13.53 4.69 -6.25
CA LEU A 89 14.31 4.48 -7.48
C LEU A 89 13.92 5.48 -8.57
N ASP A 90 12.65 5.93 -8.56
CA ASP A 90 12.11 6.93 -9.49
C ASP A 90 12.41 6.58 -10.96
N ASP A 91 12.29 5.29 -11.31
CA ASP A 91 12.46 4.81 -12.67
C ASP A 91 11.11 4.75 -13.41
N ALA A 92 11.17 4.83 -14.75
CA ALA A 92 9.99 4.82 -15.61
C ALA A 92 9.13 3.54 -15.48
N TYR A 93 9.65 2.48 -14.86
CA TYR A 93 8.96 1.19 -14.72
C TYR A 93 8.42 0.96 -13.30
N SER A 94 8.77 1.80 -12.33
CA SER A 94 8.47 1.61 -10.91
C SER A 94 6.97 1.58 -10.68
N MET A 95 6.24 2.49 -11.33
CA MET A 95 4.78 2.51 -11.26
C MET A 95 4.12 1.31 -11.94
N THR A 96 4.71 0.80 -13.02
CA THR A 96 4.25 -0.45 -13.66
C THR A 96 4.41 -1.63 -12.71
N VAL A 97 5.54 -1.73 -12.01
CA VAL A 97 5.77 -2.79 -11.02
C VAL A 97 4.81 -2.65 -9.84
N VAL A 98 4.64 -1.43 -9.29
CA VAL A 98 3.66 -1.18 -8.21
C VAL A 98 2.25 -1.59 -8.65
N SER A 99 1.82 -1.19 -9.85
CA SER A 99 0.50 -1.54 -10.38
C SER A 99 0.33 -3.05 -10.53
N ALA A 100 1.30 -3.75 -11.13
CA ALA A 100 1.25 -5.19 -11.31
C ALA A 100 1.23 -5.95 -9.97
N SER A 101 2.07 -5.55 -9.02
CA SER A 101 2.08 -6.12 -7.67
C SER A 101 0.75 -5.86 -6.95
N ASN A 102 0.20 -4.65 -7.04
CA ASN A 102 -1.09 -4.29 -6.45
C ASN A 102 -2.26 -5.08 -7.06
N MET A 103 -2.28 -5.31 -8.37
CA MET A 103 -3.29 -6.15 -9.03
C MET A 103 -3.30 -7.58 -8.49
N ASN A 104 -2.12 -8.15 -8.22
CA ASN A 104 -2.02 -9.47 -7.60
C ASN A 104 -2.57 -9.47 -6.17
N ASP A 105 -2.33 -8.40 -5.41
CA ASP A 105 -2.84 -8.27 -4.04
C ASP A 105 -4.36 -8.06 -4.01
N GLN A 106 -4.90 -7.20 -4.89
CA GLN A 106 -6.34 -7.04 -5.10
C GLN A 106 -7.01 -8.39 -5.39
N TYR A 107 -6.48 -9.15 -6.35
CA TYR A 107 -7.02 -10.47 -6.69
C TYR A 107 -7.07 -11.38 -5.46
N ARG A 108 -5.98 -11.50 -4.70
CA ARG A 108 -5.95 -12.37 -3.52
C ARG A 108 -6.95 -11.91 -2.45
N VAL A 109 -7.02 -10.62 -2.15
CA VAL A 109 -7.95 -10.07 -1.16
C VAL A 109 -9.41 -10.31 -1.59
N ALA A 110 -9.74 -10.07 -2.86
CA ALA A 110 -11.07 -10.31 -3.40
C ALA A 110 -11.48 -11.79 -3.30
N GLN A 111 -10.56 -12.73 -3.53
CA GLN A 111 -10.85 -14.16 -3.38
C GLN A 111 -11.19 -14.55 -1.93
N PHE A 112 -10.51 -13.97 -0.94
CA PHE A 112 -10.89 -14.18 0.47
C PHE A 112 -12.22 -13.50 0.79
N LEU A 113 -12.45 -12.28 0.31
CA LEU A 113 -13.70 -11.55 0.55
C LEU A 113 -14.94 -12.31 0.04
N ALA A 114 -14.79 -13.11 -1.02
CA ALA A 114 -15.85 -13.95 -1.59
C ALA A 114 -16.23 -15.17 -0.75
N LEU A 115 -15.50 -15.50 0.32
CA LEU A 115 -15.82 -16.62 1.19
C LEU A 115 -16.99 -16.33 2.12
N ASP A 116 -18.01 -17.19 2.13
CA ASP A 116 -19.16 -17.06 3.03
C ASP A 116 -18.80 -17.28 4.51
N THR A 117 -17.71 -18.00 4.77
CA THR A 117 -17.26 -18.35 6.13
C THR A 117 -16.61 -17.20 6.89
N ILE A 118 -16.35 -16.06 6.24
CA ILE A 118 -15.75 -14.89 6.88
C ILE A 118 -16.81 -14.14 7.71
N PRO A 119 -16.57 -13.91 9.02
CA PRO A 119 -17.43 -13.10 9.88
C PRO A 119 -17.66 -11.69 9.33
N ALA A 120 -18.82 -11.10 9.64
CA ALA A 120 -19.23 -9.81 9.09
C ALA A 120 -18.21 -8.68 9.32
N GLU A 121 -17.60 -8.60 10.51
CA GLU A 121 -16.60 -7.59 10.84
C GLU A 121 -15.34 -7.74 9.98
N THR A 122 -14.78 -8.94 9.91
CA THR A 122 -13.62 -9.25 9.06
C THR A 122 -13.93 -9.02 7.59
N ARG A 123 -15.14 -9.34 7.13
CA ARG A 123 -15.60 -9.08 5.77
C ARG A 123 -15.63 -7.59 5.48
N SER A 124 -16.17 -6.79 6.39
CA SER A 124 -16.22 -5.32 6.24
C SER A 124 -14.81 -4.72 6.18
N ALA A 125 -13.88 -5.20 7.02
CA ALA A 125 -12.50 -4.74 7.00
C ALA A 125 -11.79 -5.14 5.69
N LEU A 126 -11.98 -6.38 5.21
CA LEU A 126 -11.44 -6.84 3.94
C LEU A 126 -12.01 -6.05 2.75
N ALA A 127 -13.30 -5.72 2.77
CA ALA A 127 -13.94 -4.91 1.74
C ALA A 127 -13.37 -3.47 1.71
N ALA A 128 -13.12 -2.88 2.88
CA ALA A 128 -12.48 -1.57 2.96
C ALA A 128 -11.04 -1.61 2.42
N LEU A 129 -10.29 -2.68 2.71
CA LEU A 129 -8.96 -2.89 2.17
C LEU A 129 -9.00 -3.08 0.64
N ASP A 130 -9.88 -3.92 0.12
CA ASP A 130 -10.05 -4.15 -1.31
C ASP A 130 -10.38 -2.86 -2.07
N ALA A 131 -11.34 -2.08 -1.59
CA ALA A 131 -11.71 -0.79 -2.16
C ALA A 131 -10.52 0.18 -2.19
N HIS A 132 -9.70 0.20 -1.14
CA HIS A 132 -8.48 1.02 -1.10
C HIS A 132 -7.43 0.55 -2.11
N LEU A 133 -7.27 -0.76 -2.28
CA LEU A 133 -6.33 -1.29 -3.26
C LEU A 133 -6.74 -0.93 -4.70
N GLN A 134 -8.04 -0.87 -4.98
CA GLN A 134 -8.60 -0.44 -6.27
C GLN A 134 -8.39 1.05 -6.55
N SER A 135 -8.19 1.87 -5.51
CA SER A 135 -7.94 3.31 -5.65
C SER A 135 -6.45 3.68 -5.73
N LEU A 136 -5.63 2.83 -6.35
CA LEU A 136 -4.19 3.10 -6.54
C LEU A 136 -4.01 4.41 -7.33
N PRO A 137 -3.26 5.40 -6.79
CA PRO A 137 -3.05 6.66 -7.48
C PRO A 137 -2.23 6.44 -8.77
N GLN A 138 -2.63 7.14 -9.82
CA GLN A 138 -1.89 7.17 -11.07
C GLN A 138 -0.63 8.04 -10.93
N PRO A 139 0.46 7.75 -11.67
CA PRO A 139 1.58 8.68 -11.76
C PRO A 139 1.11 10.04 -12.29
N PRO A 140 1.78 11.14 -11.92
CA PRO A 140 1.60 12.40 -12.63
C PRO A 140 1.91 12.18 -14.12
N PRO A 141 1.23 12.89 -15.03
CA PRO A 141 1.51 12.78 -16.46
C PRO A 141 2.96 13.18 -16.76
N ASP A 142 3.62 12.43 -17.64
CA ASP A 142 4.98 12.75 -18.11
C ASP A 142 4.99 14.14 -18.78
N GLU A 143 5.58 15.15 -18.12
CA GLU A 143 5.79 16.47 -18.70
C GLU A 143 6.85 16.45 -19.82
N SER A 144 7.51 15.32 -20.05
CA SER A 144 8.57 15.10 -21.04
C SER A 144 8.07 14.67 -22.42
N ALA A 145 6.75 14.46 -22.61
CA ALA A 145 6.16 14.12 -23.91
C ALA A 145 5.92 15.34 -24.84
N GLY A 146 6.39 16.52 -24.44
CA GLY A 146 6.24 17.77 -25.20
C GLY A 146 7.59 18.34 -25.66
N THR A 147 8.23 17.71 -26.64
CA THR A 147 9.21 18.36 -27.53
C THR A 147 9.18 17.72 -28.91
#